data_AF-A0A3D0VFJ0-F1
#
_entry.id   AF-A0A3D0VFJ0-F1
#
_cell.length_a   1.000
_cell.length_b   1.000
_cell.length_c   1.000
_cell.angle_alpha   90.00
_cell.angle_beta   90.00
_cell.angle_gamma   90.00
#
_symmetry.space_group_name_H-M   'P 1'
#
loop_
_entity.id
_entity.type
_entity.pdbx_description
1 polymer ?
#
loop_
_entity_poly.entity_id
_entity_poly.type
_entity_poly.pdbx_seq_one_letter_code
_entity_poly.pdbx_strand_id
1 'polypeptide(L)'
;MAGWNADTAAGPLGAGTVTLVEGTSFCISSPNGDIHPEYPHGVFFEDTRILSGWSLTINGQGLEPLAAEAKEPYRALFVSRVARLDGYADSPLLVDRLREVGAGILERITVRNYGLDPAECVVSLTIESDFADLFEVKEA
;
A
#
# COMPACT_ATOMS: atom_id res chain seq x y z
N MET A 1 -19.67 -17.85 -15.41
CA MET A 1 -19.41 -16.47 -14.96
C MET A 1 -20.35 -16.19 -13.79
N ALA A 2 -19.88 -16.39 -12.57
CA ALA A 2 -20.57 -15.87 -11.39
C ALA A 2 -20.06 -14.45 -11.19
N GLY A 3 -20.90 -13.46 -11.53
CA GLY A 3 -20.62 -12.07 -11.21
C GLY A 3 -20.62 -11.87 -9.69
N TRP A 4 -19.85 -10.88 -9.25
CA TRP A 4 -19.78 -10.47 -7.85
C TRP A 4 -21.18 -10.22 -7.26
N ASN A 5 -21.51 -10.91 -6.16
CA ASN A 5 -22.75 -10.73 -5.39
C ASN A 5 -22.43 -10.48 -3.90
N ALA A 6 -23.38 -9.93 -3.13
CA ALA A 6 -23.21 -9.63 -1.71
C ALA A 6 -22.82 -10.85 -0.84
N ASP A 7 -23.18 -12.06 -1.28
CA ASP A 7 -22.81 -13.34 -0.62
C ASP A 7 -21.33 -13.73 -0.86
N THR A 8 -20.63 -13.04 -1.76
CA THR A 8 -19.19 -13.18 -2.02
C THR A 8 -18.35 -12.06 -1.40
N ALA A 9 -18.89 -11.32 -0.42
CA ALA A 9 -18.14 -10.31 0.31
C ALA A 9 -16.81 -10.88 0.83
N ALA A 10 -15.70 -10.23 0.46
CA ALA A 10 -14.40 -10.50 1.04
C ALA A 10 -14.49 -10.32 2.57
N GLY A 11 -13.71 -11.09 3.33
CA GLY A 11 -13.55 -10.84 4.76
C GLY A 11 -13.15 -9.39 5.05
N PRO A 12 -13.21 -8.94 6.32
CA PRO A 12 -12.82 -7.58 6.65
C PRO A 12 -11.41 -7.31 6.11
N LEU A 13 -11.30 -6.37 5.18
CA LEU A 13 -10.06 -6.02 4.48
C LEU A 13 -8.96 -5.53 5.44
N GLY A 14 -9.31 -5.23 6.69
CA GLY A 14 -8.49 -4.51 7.66
C GLY A 14 -8.98 -3.07 7.80
N ALA A 15 -8.87 -2.51 9.00
CA ALA A 15 -9.31 -1.13 9.27
C ALA A 15 -8.51 -0.13 8.42
N GLY A 16 -9.21 0.73 7.69
CA GLY A 16 -8.60 1.80 6.89
C GLY A 16 -7.92 1.36 5.60
N THR A 17 -8.24 0.16 5.09
CA THR A 17 -7.75 -0.28 3.78
C THR A 17 -8.15 0.64 2.64
N VAL A 18 -7.27 0.73 1.65
CA VAL A 18 -7.44 1.53 0.44
C VAL A 18 -7.49 0.60 -0.74
N THR A 19 -8.58 0.70 -1.50
CA THR A 19 -8.80 -0.05 -2.74
C THR A 19 -8.75 0.90 -3.93
N LEU A 20 -7.94 0.57 -4.92
CA LEU A 20 -7.85 1.26 -6.21
C LEU A 20 -8.26 0.31 -7.32
N VAL A 21 -8.96 0.80 -8.34
CA VAL A 21 -9.52 0.00 -9.43
C VAL A 21 -9.32 0.69 -10.77
N GLU A 22 -8.82 -0.06 -11.76
CA GLU A 22 -8.70 0.33 -13.17
C GLU A 22 -9.02 -0.87 -14.08
N GLY A 23 -10.24 -0.89 -14.63
CA GLY A 23 -10.71 -1.98 -15.49
C GLY A 23 -10.72 -3.34 -14.77
N THR A 24 -9.94 -4.30 -15.27
CA THR A 24 -9.75 -5.64 -14.68
C THR A 24 -8.63 -5.70 -13.65
N SER A 25 -8.02 -4.56 -13.33
CA SER A 25 -6.92 -4.46 -12.38
C SER A 25 -7.38 -3.75 -11.12
N PHE A 26 -6.96 -4.23 -9.97
CA PHE A 26 -7.20 -3.53 -8.71
C PHE A 26 -6.07 -3.75 -7.71
N CYS A 27 -5.93 -2.82 -6.78
CA CYS A 27 -4.94 -2.86 -5.72
C CYS A 27 -5.64 -2.70 -4.38
N ILE A 28 -5.35 -3.60 -3.44
CA ILE A 28 -5.78 -3.49 -2.04
C ILE A 28 -4.52 -3.32 -1.20
N SER A 29 -4.49 -2.28 -0.36
CA SER A 29 -3.35 -1.97 0.50
C SER A 29 -3.80 -1.38 1.83
N SER A 30 -2.90 -1.40 2.80
CA SER A 30 -3.05 -0.73 4.08
C SER A 30 -3.07 0.81 3.92
N PRO A 31 -3.51 1.58 4.93
CA PRO A 31 -3.59 3.04 4.83
C PRO A 31 -2.25 3.79 4.68
N ASN A 32 -1.10 3.14 4.88
CA ASN A 32 0.21 3.75 4.57
C ASN A 32 0.70 3.39 3.14
N GLY A 33 -0.09 2.63 2.38
CA GLY A 33 0.18 2.14 1.03
C GLY A 33 0.90 0.79 0.97
N ASP A 34 1.22 0.16 2.10
CA ASP A 34 1.90 -1.14 2.13
C ASP A 34 0.94 -2.28 1.78
N ILE A 35 1.46 -3.26 1.05
CA ILE A 35 0.82 -4.52 0.69
C ILE A 35 1.51 -5.61 1.52
N HIS A 36 0.71 -6.39 2.23
CA HIS A 36 1.16 -7.40 3.18
C HIS A 36 0.48 -8.72 2.83
N PRO A 37 1.24 -9.79 2.52
CA PRO A 37 0.67 -11.05 2.03
C PRO A 37 -0.20 -11.78 3.05
N GLU A 38 -0.09 -11.43 4.34
CA GLU A 38 -0.90 -11.98 5.44
C GLU A 38 -2.33 -11.44 5.47
N TYR A 39 -2.61 -10.39 4.71
CA TYR A 39 -3.94 -9.80 4.52
C TYR A 39 -4.39 -10.04 3.06
N PRO A 40 -5.68 -9.83 2.73
CA PRO A 40 -6.15 -9.85 1.35
C PRO A 40 -5.69 -8.61 0.55
N HIS A 41 -4.47 -8.14 0.80
CA HIS A 41 -3.80 -7.12 0.04
C HIS A 41 -3.18 -7.73 -1.22
N GLY A 42 -2.98 -6.88 -2.22
CA GLY A 42 -2.28 -7.26 -3.43
C GLY A 42 -2.58 -6.33 -4.58
N VAL A 43 -1.79 -6.47 -5.64
CA VAL A 43 -2.18 -5.97 -6.97
C VAL A 43 -2.65 -7.17 -7.77
N PHE A 44 -3.86 -7.07 -8.28
CA PHE A 44 -4.53 -8.10 -9.04
C PHE A 44 -4.72 -7.64 -10.47
N PHE A 45 -4.47 -8.53 -11.42
CA PHE A 45 -4.74 -8.36 -12.84
C PHE A 45 -5.41 -9.62 -13.35
N GLU A 46 -6.63 -9.51 -13.89
CA GLU A 46 -7.41 -10.66 -14.37
C GLU A 46 -7.46 -11.81 -13.34
N ASP A 47 -7.91 -11.48 -12.12
CA ASP A 47 -8.06 -12.40 -10.98
C ASP A 47 -6.76 -13.06 -10.47
N THR A 48 -5.57 -12.64 -10.95
CA THR A 48 -4.27 -13.13 -10.47
C THR A 48 -3.55 -12.09 -9.62
N ARG A 49 -3.08 -12.46 -8.43
CA ARG A 49 -2.27 -11.59 -7.54
C ARG A 49 -0.84 -11.47 -8.04
N ILE A 50 -0.60 -10.50 -8.93
CA ILE A 50 0.71 -10.24 -9.52
C ILE A 50 1.72 -9.61 -8.52
N LEU A 51 1.23 -8.96 -7.47
CA LEU A 51 2.04 -8.48 -6.35
C LEU A 51 1.36 -8.84 -5.03
N SER A 52 2.05 -9.62 -4.20
CA SER A 52 1.59 -10.06 -2.87
C SER A 52 2.22 -9.25 -1.74
N GLY A 53 3.35 -8.58 -2.00
CA GLY A 53 4.04 -7.74 -1.02
C GLY A 53 4.61 -6.46 -1.65
N TRP A 54 4.47 -5.37 -0.92
CA TRP A 54 5.01 -4.05 -1.27
C TRP A 54 5.15 -3.24 0.02
N SER A 55 6.34 -3.21 0.60
CA SER A 55 6.57 -2.50 1.87
C SER A 55 7.72 -1.52 1.78
N LEU A 56 7.45 -0.27 2.15
CA LEU A 56 8.42 0.81 2.13
C LEU A 56 8.93 1.11 3.55
N THR A 57 10.25 1.16 3.70
CA THR A 57 10.89 1.58 4.95
C THR A 57 11.88 2.71 4.70
N ILE A 58 12.05 3.56 5.71
CA ILE A 58 13.07 4.61 5.74
C ILE A 58 13.96 4.32 6.95
N ASN A 59 15.27 4.16 6.72
CA ASN A 59 16.24 3.79 7.76
C ASN A 59 15.84 2.50 8.52
N GLY A 60 15.24 1.54 7.80
CA GLY A 60 14.75 0.28 8.37
C GLY A 60 13.51 0.43 9.26
N GLN A 61 12.92 1.63 9.36
CA GLN A 61 11.68 1.88 10.10
C GLN A 61 10.48 1.90 9.15
N GLY A 62 9.36 1.34 9.63
CA GLY A 62 8.08 1.39 8.94
C GLY A 62 7.48 2.80 8.89
N LEU A 63 6.42 2.94 8.11
CA LEU A 63 5.72 4.19 7.92
C LEU A 63 4.40 4.21 8.69
N GLU A 64 4.21 5.22 9.53
CA GLU A 64 2.95 5.44 10.23
C GLU A 64 2.03 6.30 9.34
N PRO A 65 0.82 5.83 9.02
CA PRO A 65 -0.10 6.55 8.14
C PRO A 65 -0.64 7.81 8.83
N LEU A 66 -0.60 8.93 8.13
CA LEU A 66 -1.22 10.19 8.54
C LEU A 66 -2.52 10.47 7.76
N ALA A 67 -2.51 10.16 6.47
CA ALA A 67 -3.68 10.28 5.61
C ALA A 67 -3.57 9.34 4.41
N ALA A 68 -4.72 8.87 3.92
CA ALA A 68 -4.83 8.25 2.61
C ALA A 68 -6.00 8.90 1.87
N GLU A 69 -5.73 9.38 0.66
CA GLU A 69 -6.69 10.10 -0.15
C GLU A 69 -6.77 9.47 -1.54
N ALA A 70 -7.93 8.92 -1.88
CA ALA A 70 -8.24 8.53 -3.25
C ALA A 70 -8.42 9.79 -4.10
N LYS A 71 -7.50 10.04 -5.03
CA LYS A 71 -7.55 11.17 -5.98
C LYS A 71 -8.45 10.85 -7.17
N GLU A 72 -8.37 9.61 -7.64
CA GLU A 72 -9.20 9.00 -8.68
C GLU A 72 -9.44 7.52 -8.33
N PRO A 73 -10.39 6.81 -8.96
CA PRO A 73 -10.61 5.39 -8.68
C PRO A 73 -9.36 4.52 -8.80
N TYR A 74 -8.44 4.87 -9.71
CA TYR A 74 -7.18 4.17 -9.96
C TYR A 74 -5.97 4.83 -9.29
N ARG A 75 -6.12 5.96 -8.59
CA ARG A 75 -4.99 6.73 -8.03
C ARG A 75 -5.25 7.17 -6.59
N ALA A 76 -4.28 6.93 -5.70
CA ALA A 76 -4.30 7.44 -4.33
C ALA A 76 -2.98 8.09 -3.92
N LEU A 77 -3.09 9.08 -3.04
CA LEU A 77 -1.98 9.66 -2.29
C LEU A 77 -2.01 9.12 -0.87
N PHE A 78 -0.92 8.48 -0.45
CA PHE A 78 -0.68 8.10 0.93
C PHE A 78 0.33 9.06 1.54
N VAL A 79 0.00 9.65 2.68
CA VAL A 79 0.88 10.54 3.44
C VAL A 79 1.22 9.84 4.75
N SER A 80 2.50 9.67 5.00
CA SER A 80 3.00 8.98 6.19
C SER A 80 4.17 9.71 6.82
N ARG A 81 4.46 9.40 8.08
CA ARG A 81 5.70 9.76 8.75
C ARG A 81 6.52 8.52 9.05
N VAL A 82 7.84 8.68 9.18
CA VAL A 82 8.71 7.57 9.58
C VAL A 82 8.50 7.27 11.07
N ALA A 83 8.16 6.02 11.39
CA ALA A 83 7.99 5.59 12.77
C ALA A 83 9.32 5.71 13.54
N ARG A 84 9.25 6.03 14.84
CA ARG A 84 10.41 6.02 15.74
C ARG A 84 10.18 5.08 16.91
N LEU A 85 11.23 4.36 17.28
CA LEU A 85 11.24 3.38 18.37
C LEU A 85 11.36 4.03 19.76
N ASP A 86 11.76 5.29 19.87
CA ASP A 86 12.26 5.92 21.11
C ASP A 86 11.36 7.00 21.73
N GLY A 87 10.17 7.26 21.18
CA GLY A 87 9.14 8.10 21.81
C GLY A 87 9.44 9.59 21.95
N TYR A 88 10.57 10.09 21.40
CA TYR A 88 10.88 11.52 21.32
C TYR A 88 10.61 12.06 19.91
N ALA A 89 10.09 13.29 19.86
CA ALA A 89 9.77 14.16 18.72
C ALA A 89 9.57 13.47 17.35
N ASP A 90 8.38 13.67 16.77
CA ASP A 90 8.01 13.24 15.41
C ASP A 90 9.19 13.30 14.44
N SER A 91 9.42 12.21 13.69
CA SER A 91 10.41 12.23 12.62
C SER A 91 10.12 13.43 11.71
N PRO A 92 11.11 14.29 11.41
CA PRO A 92 10.91 15.42 10.51
C PRO A 92 10.71 14.96 9.06
N LEU A 93 10.83 13.65 8.80
CA LEU A 93 10.66 13.06 7.49
C LEU A 93 9.18 12.71 7.25
N LEU A 94 8.59 13.40 6.29
CA LEU A 94 7.32 13.01 5.67
C LEU A 94 7.57 12.23 4.39
N VAL A 95 6.72 11.25 4.15
CA VAL A 95 6.76 10.39 2.97
C VAL A 95 5.40 10.48 2.28
N ASP A 96 5.42 10.99 1.05
CA ASP A 96 4.27 10.99 0.15
C ASP A 96 4.43 9.84 -0.84
N ARG A 97 3.40 9.02 -1.00
CA ARG A 97 3.33 7.95 -2.00
C ARG A 97 2.14 8.18 -2.91
N LEU A 98 2.38 8.55 -4.16
CA LEU A 98 1.34 8.64 -5.17
C LEU A 98 1.34 7.35 -5.98
N ARG A 99 0.32 6.52 -5.80
CA ARG A 99 0.14 5.25 -6.49
C ARG A 99 -0.91 5.36 -7.58
N GLU A 100 -0.64 4.76 -8.73
CA GLU A 100 -1.54 4.60 -9.85
C GLU A 100 -1.63 3.12 -10.24
N VAL A 101 -2.85 2.62 -10.40
CA VAL A 101 -3.14 1.26 -10.90
C VAL A 101 -3.39 1.33 -12.41
N GLY A 102 -2.77 0.40 -13.13
CA GLY A 102 -3.02 0.09 -14.53
C GLY A 102 -2.85 -1.42 -14.72
N ALA A 103 -2.07 -1.88 -15.70
CA ALA A 103 -1.68 -3.31 -15.83
C ALA A 103 -0.70 -3.81 -14.72
N GLY A 104 -0.66 -3.10 -13.59
CA GLY A 104 0.33 -3.17 -12.52
C GLY A 104 0.19 -1.93 -11.65
N ILE A 105 1.25 -1.55 -10.95
CA ILE A 105 1.29 -0.27 -10.23
C ILE A 105 2.48 0.58 -10.66
N LEU A 106 2.22 1.88 -10.76
CA LEU A 106 3.25 2.91 -10.81
C LEU A 106 3.20 3.68 -9.49
N GLU A 107 4.37 3.88 -8.89
CA GLU A 107 4.46 4.55 -7.60
C GLU A 107 5.52 5.64 -7.60
N ARG A 108 5.11 6.84 -7.20
CA ARG A 108 6.01 7.97 -6.95
C ARG A 108 6.17 8.16 -5.45
N ILE A 109 7.38 7.89 -4.96
CA ILE A 109 7.76 8.08 -3.56
C ILE A 109 8.50 9.41 -3.43
N THR A 110 8.01 10.30 -2.58
CA THR A 110 8.66 11.57 -2.25
C THR A 110 8.97 11.61 -0.76
N VAL A 111 10.24 11.78 -0.41
CA VAL A 111 10.68 11.95 0.98
C VAL A 111 11.04 13.42 1.21
N ARG A 112 10.48 14.03 2.24
CA ARG A 112 10.67 15.44 2.58
C ARG A 112 11.18 15.58 4.00
N ASN A 113 12.32 16.26 4.17
CA ASN A 113 12.83 16.64 5.48
C ASN A 113 12.34 18.05 5.86
N TYR A 114 11.54 18.14 6.92
CA TYR A 114 11.07 19.39 7.52
C TYR A 114 11.91 19.83 8.73
N GLY A 115 12.99 19.11 9.02
CA GLY A 115 13.93 19.42 10.09
C GLY A 115 14.87 20.55 9.70
N LEU A 116 15.53 21.11 10.71
CA LEU A 116 16.53 22.17 10.53
C LEU A 116 17.89 21.61 10.06
N ASP A 117 18.17 20.35 10.38
CA ASP A 117 19.42 19.67 10.08
C ASP A 117 19.28 18.70 8.89
N PRO A 118 20.34 18.49 8.10
CA PRO A 118 20.37 17.44 7.08
C PRO A 118 20.06 16.06 7.68
N ALA A 119 19.28 15.26 6.95
CA ALA A 119 18.91 13.90 7.37
C ALA A 119 19.46 12.87 6.37
N GLU A 120 20.15 11.85 6.89
CA GLU A 120 20.54 10.68 6.11
C GLU A 120 19.36 9.72 5.99
N CYS A 121 19.04 9.32 4.76
CA CYS A 121 17.87 8.51 4.44
C CYS A 121 18.27 7.33 3.56
N VAL A 122 18.14 6.12 4.09
CA VAL A 122 18.14 4.88 3.32
C VAL A 122 16.69 4.52 3.02
N VAL A 123 16.32 4.55 1.74
CA VAL A 123 14.99 4.20 1.25
C VAL A 123 15.03 2.75 0.77
N SER A 124 14.26 1.88 1.41
CA SER A 124 14.21 0.44 1.08
C SER A 124 12.79 0.03 0.74
N LEU A 125 12.63 -0.59 -0.43
CA LEU A 125 11.35 -1.13 -0.90
C LEU A 125 11.48 -2.65 -1.06
N THR A 126 10.66 -3.39 -0.33
CA THR A 126 10.54 -4.85 -0.47
C THR A 126 9.35 -5.17 -1.36
N ILE A 127 9.54 -6.07 -2.33
CA ILE A 127 8.55 -6.45 -3.33
C ILE A 127 8.45 -7.98 -3.35
N GLU A 128 7.23 -8.49 -3.33
CA GLU A 128 6.94 -9.92 -3.38
C GLU A 128 5.81 -10.23 -4.36
N SER A 129 5.83 -11.44 -4.91
CA SER A 129 4.82 -11.96 -5.83
C SER A 129 4.60 -13.45 -5.56
N ASP A 130 3.36 -13.91 -5.65
CA ASP A 130 3.01 -15.33 -5.54
C ASP A 130 2.15 -15.85 -6.69
N PHE A 131 1.52 -14.97 -7.48
CA PHE A 131 0.59 -15.32 -8.55
C PHE A 131 -0.59 -16.15 -8.07
N ALA A 132 -0.99 -15.98 -6.81
CA ALA A 132 -2.16 -16.64 -6.26
C ALA A 132 -3.43 -16.19 -6.98
N ASP A 133 -4.38 -17.12 -7.14
CA ASP A 133 -5.70 -16.78 -7.66
C ASP A 133 -6.49 -15.98 -6.61
N LEU A 134 -7.33 -15.04 -7.05
CA LEU A 134 -8.13 -14.19 -6.17
C LEU A 134 -8.97 -14.99 -5.16
N PHE A 135 -9.49 -16.14 -5.56
CA PHE A 135 -10.27 -17.00 -4.67
C PHE A 135 -9.39 -17.68 -3.60
N GLU A 136 -8.13 -17.97 -3.90
CA GLU A 136 -7.18 -18.51 -2.92
C GLU A 136 -6.85 -17.47 -1.84
N VAL A 137 -6.75 -16.19 -2.23
CA VAL A 137 -6.47 -15.08 -1.29
C VAL A 137 -7.67 -14.76 -0.39
N LYS A 138 -8.90 -14.92 -0.90
CA LYS A 138 -10.12 -14.61 -0.16
C LYS A 138 -10.42 -15.59 0.98
N GLU A 139 -10.02 -16.86 0.82
CA GLU A 139 -10.31 -17.95 1.76
C GLU A 139 -9.23 -18.15 2.84
N ALA A 140 -8.13 -17.38 2.78
CA ALA A 140 -7.02 -17.40 3.73
C ALA A 140 -7.28 -16.52 4.96
#